data_AF-A0AAV8CBT3-F1
#
_entry.id   AF-A0AAV8CBT3-F1
#
_cell.length_a   1.000
_cell.length_b   1.000
_cell.length_c   1.000
_cell.angle_alpha   90.00
_cell.angle_beta   90.00
_cell.angle_gamma   90.00
#
_symmetry.space_group_name_H-M   'P 1'
#
loop_
_entity.id
_entity.type
_entity.pdbx_description
1 polymer ?
#
loop_
_entity_poly.entity_id
_entity_poly.type
_entity_poly.pdbx_seq_one_letter_code
_entity_poly.pdbx_strand_id
1 'polypeptide(L)'
;MELSIYFLLFGVLSCYVYGAQSSQNFTSIFSFGDSYTDTGNFPTLAAAAGWPISFTSIYPPYGETFFHQPAGRWSDGRLIIDFIAKEYGLPYIPPYKAYTGSFNQGANFAVGGATAINVEFFEKNGYVKFNMIRDSLDYQLAWFEELKATLCASTEECKEFFSTSLFTFGEFGANDYSFMLEAGVSVNEVRTYVPQVVQLISAAVEQVISAGAVTLAVAGQLPTGCIPIILTLFQSSNSDDYEANTGCLTAYNNLAMYHNVLLRQELMRLRSKYPHVKLSYTNYYDPIINIVKSPCLPGKYCFIDKPLQVCCGKDGPYNYNLTELCGMPGVDACQTPSTYLHWDGVHLTEAAYHYISDTWLHGPFADPPIKGPRN
;
A
#
# COMPACT_ATOMS: atom_id res chain seq x y z
N MET A 1 8.84 -13.18 68.78
CA MET A 1 8.61 -14.15 67.70
C MET A 1 8.45 -13.33 66.43
N GLU A 2 9.57 -12.96 65.81
CA GLU A 2 9.61 -12.00 64.71
C GLU A 2 9.96 -12.74 63.41
N LEU A 3 9.11 -12.62 62.40
CA LEU A 3 9.37 -13.17 61.07
C LEU A 3 10.00 -12.09 60.19
N SER A 4 11.29 -12.24 59.88
CA SER A 4 11.96 -11.44 58.86
C SER A 4 11.56 -11.94 57.47
N ILE A 5 10.95 -11.06 56.66
CA ILE A 5 10.61 -11.35 55.26
C ILE A 5 11.82 -11.00 54.38
N TYR A 6 12.39 -12.00 53.70
CA TYR A 6 13.44 -11.80 52.70
C TYR A 6 12.81 -11.46 51.34
N PHE A 7 13.06 -10.25 50.83
CA PHE A 7 12.78 -9.90 49.44
C PHE A 7 13.87 -10.44 48.52
N LEU A 8 13.52 -11.40 47.65
CA LEU A 8 14.39 -11.87 46.56
C LEU A 8 14.19 -10.96 45.33
N LEU A 9 15.20 -10.13 45.06
CA LEU A 9 15.30 -9.35 43.82
C LEU A 9 15.68 -10.27 42.64
N PHE A 10 14.71 -10.69 41.85
CA PHE A 10 14.97 -11.26 40.53
C PHE A 10 15.32 -10.15 39.54
N GLY A 11 16.63 -9.91 39.37
CA GLY A 11 17.15 -9.05 38.31
C GLY A 11 17.00 -9.72 36.95
N VAL A 12 15.99 -9.34 36.18
CA VAL A 12 15.86 -9.76 34.78
C VAL A 12 16.90 -9.00 33.94
N LEU A 13 18.00 -9.67 33.59
CA LEU A 13 18.90 -9.17 32.55
C LEU A 13 18.17 -9.21 31.21
N SER A 14 17.56 -8.09 30.82
CA SER A 14 17.12 -7.89 29.44
C SER A 14 18.36 -7.68 28.57
N CYS A 15 18.84 -8.76 27.95
CA CYS A 15 19.83 -8.67 26.88
C CYS A 15 19.17 -8.05 25.64
N TYR A 16 19.13 -6.72 25.60
CA TYR A 16 18.89 -5.97 24.37
C TYR A 16 20.06 -6.22 23.42
N VAL A 17 19.92 -7.24 22.57
CA VAL A 17 20.77 -7.43 21.40
C VAL A 17 20.45 -6.30 20.43
N TYR A 18 21.11 -5.15 20.63
CA TYR A 18 21.30 -4.17 19.58
C TYR A 18 22.17 -4.80 18.50
N GLY A 19 21.54 -5.60 17.63
CA GLY A 19 22.15 -6.03 16.39
C GLY A 19 22.55 -4.77 15.64
N ALA A 20 23.86 -4.60 15.39
CA ALA A 20 24.35 -3.47 14.62
C ALA A 20 23.70 -3.52 13.24
N GLN A 21 22.75 -2.62 13.01
CA GLN A 21 22.00 -2.57 11.76
C GLN A 21 22.94 -2.03 10.69
N SER A 22 23.61 -2.97 10.03
CA SER A 22 24.34 -2.75 8.78
C SER A 22 23.50 -1.83 7.89
N SER A 23 24.11 -0.76 7.36
CA SER A 23 23.48 0.10 6.38
C SER A 23 23.32 -0.69 5.08
N GLN A 24 22.23 -1.46 5.01
CA GLN A 24 21.93 -2.32 3.89
C GLN A 24 21.55 -1.44 2.70
N ASN A 25 22.52 -1.24 1.79
CA ASN A 25 22.29 -0.54 0.55
C ASN A 25 21.72 -1.53 -0.46
N PHE A 26 20.46 -1.35 -0.83
CA PHE A 26 19.83 -2.15 -1.89
C PHE A 26 20.37 -1.74 -3.26
N THR A 27 20.57 -2.72 -4.15
CA THR A 27 20.97 -2.49 -5.55
C THR A 27 19.75 -2.25 -6.44
N SER A 28 18.59 -2.74 -6.01
CA SER A 28 17.37 -2.84 -6.79
C SER A 28 16.14 -2.95 -5.88
N ILE A 29 14.97 -2.54 -6.38
CA ILE A 29 13.68 -2.71 -5.70
C ILE A 29 12.67 -3.38 -6.65
N PHE A 30 12.07 -4.48 -6.22
CA PHE A 30 10.99 -5.15 -6.95
C PHE A 30 9.68 -4.94 -6.20
N SER A 31 8.65 -4.41 -6.89
CA SER A 31 7.40 -3.98 -6.25
C SER A 31 6.17 -4.59 -6.90
N PHE A 32 5.25 -5.07 -6.06
CA PHE A 32 3.94 -5.65 -6.41
C PHE A 32 2.88 -4.84 -5.66
N GLY A 33 1.64 -4.79 -6.14
CA GLY A 33 0.58 -4.01 -5.48
C GLY A 33 -0.47 -3.47 -6.43
N ASP A 34 -1.18 -2.46 -5.97
CA ASP A 34 -2.25 -1.79 -6.71
C ASP A 34 -1.90 -0.31 -7.03
N SER A 35 -2.91 0.57 -7.13
CA SER A 35 -2.73 2.00 -7.42
C SER A 35 -1.90 2.75 -6.37
N TYR A 36 -1.83 2.28 -5.11
CA TYR A 36 -0.98 2.87 -4.08
C TYR A 36 0.53 2.63 -4.33
N THR A 37 0.86 1.74 -5.27
CA THR A 37 2.24 1.37 -5.64
C THR A 37 2.53 1.52 -7.14
N ASP A 38 1.51 1.62 -8.00
CA ASP A 38 1.65 1.69 -9.47
C ASP A 38 2.44 2.92 -9.94
N THR A 39 3.51 2.68 -10.70
CA THR A 39 4.39 3.71 -11.29
C THR A 39 4.15 3.94 -12.79
N GLY A 40 3.01 3.50 -13.33
CA GLY A 40 2.58 3.73 -14.72
C GLY A 40 2.31 2.46 -15.55
N ASN A 41 2.02 1.31 -14.93
CA ASN A 41 1.58 0.10 -15.63
C ASN A 41 0.13 0.21 -16.11
N PHE A 42 -0.77 0.72 -15.26
CA PHE A 42 -2.20 0.78 -15.56
C PHE A 42 -2.53 1.46 -16.90
N PRO A 43 -1.98 2.65 -17.26
CA PRO A 43 -2.36 3.31 -18.51
C PRO A 43 -2.07 2.47 -19.76
N THR A 44 -0.94 1.74 -19.79
CA THR A 44 -0.58 0.84 -20.89
C THR A 44 -1.50 -0.37 -20.96
N LEU A 45 -1.82 -0.97 -19.81
CA LEU A 45 -2.69 -2.14 -19.73
C LEU A 45 -4.16 -1.79 -20.05
N ALA A 46 -4.66 -0.67 -19.52
CA ALA A 46 -6.00 -0.15 -19.79
C ALA A 46 -6.17 0.18 -21.29
N ALA A 47 -5.19 0.83 -21.91
CA ALA A 47 -5.21 1.09 -23.35
C ALA A 47 -5.22 -0.21 -24.17
N ALA A 48 -4.44 -1.22 -23.78
CA ALA A 48 -4.42 -2.54 -24.43
C ALA A 48 -5.74 -3.32 -24.23
N ALA A 49 -6.41 -3.14 -23.09
CA ALA A 49 -7.72 -3.71 -22.78
C ALA A 49 -8.90 -2.94 -23.42
N GLY A 50 -8.64 -1.82 -24.11
CA GLY A 50 -9.69 -0.96 -24.68
C GLY A 50 -10.51 -0.20 -23.64
N TRP A 51 -10.02 -0.10 -22.40
CA TRP A 51 -10.66 0.70 -21.35
C TRP A 51 -10.57 2.20 -21.67
N PRO A 52 -11.58 3.00 -21.28
CA PRO A 52 -11.49 4.45 -21.39
C PRO A 52 -10.42 4.99 -20.42
N ILE A 53 -9.23 5.26 -20.95
CA ILE A 53 -8.12 5.86 -20.19
C ILE A 53 -8.34 7.34 -19.85
N SER A 54 -9.39 7.96 -20.37
CA SER A 54 -9.77 9.35 -20.07
C SER A 54 -9.87 9.57 -18.57
N PHE A 55 -9.19 10.60 -18.05
CA PHE A 55 -9.32 11.05 -16.65
C PHE A 55 -8.72 10.09 -15.61
N THR A 56 -7.62 9.44 -15.98
CA THR A 56 -6.78 8.56 -15.13
C THR A 56 -5.48 9.28 -14.72
N SER A 57 -4.56 8.59 -14.03
CA SER A 57 -3.25 9.08 -13.56
C SER A 57 -2.27 9.62 -14.64
N ILE A 58 -2.70 9.68 -15.91
CA ILE A 58 -1.99 10.28 -17.04
C ILE A 58 -2.61 11.61 -17.54
N TYR A 59 -3.60 12.18 -16.83
CA TYR A 59 -4.17 13.49 -17.11
C TYR A 59 -3.84 14.49 -15.98
N PRO A 60 -3.71 15.80 -16.26
CA PRO A 60 -3.66 16.80 -15.19
C PRO A 60 -4.93 16.74 -14.34
N PRO A 61 -4.88 17.02 -13.02
CA PRO A 61 -3.73 17.57 -12.29
C PRO A 61 -2.79 16.51 -11.65
N TYR A 62 -2.90 15.22 -11.97
CA TYR A 62 -1.99 14.20 -11.43
C TYR A 62 -0.52 14.56 -11.74
N GLY A 63 0.35 14.38 -10.74
CA GLY A 63 1.78 14.69 -10.85
C GLY A 63 2.19 16.16 -10.71
N GLU A 64 1.28 17.10 -10.46
CA GLU A 64 1.58 18.55 -10.40
C GLU A 64 2.66 18.97 -9.38
N THR A 65 2.74 18.31 -8.22
CA THR A 65 3.61 18.71 -7.10
C THR A 65 5.08 18.41 -7.32
N PHE A 66 5.43 17.30 -7.98
CA PHE A 66 6.84 16.87 -8.13
C PHE A 66 7.28 16.49 -9.54
N PHE A 67 6.45 15.75 -10.28
CA PHE A 67 6.76 15.44 -11.68
C PHE A 67 6.44 16.64 -12.59
N HIS A 68 5.61 17.57 -12.09
CA HIS A 68 5.08 18.76 -12.77
C HIS A 68 4.31 18.44 -14.08
N GLN A 69 3.93 17.18 -14.24
CA GLN A 69 3.15 16.60 -15.32
C GLN A 69 2.69 15.18 -14.89
N PRO A 70 1.65 14.62 -15.50
CA PRO A 70 1.20 13.27 -15.19
C PRO A 70 2.28 12.21 -15.47
N ALA A 71 2.54 11.35 -14.49
CA ALA A 71 3.62 10.36 -14.51
C ALA A 71 3.13 8.93 -14.19
N GLY A 72 1.84 8.67 -14.35
CA GLY A 72 1.20 7.37 -14.10
C GLY A 72 0.96 7.03 -12.63
N ARG A 73 1.47 7.83 -11.68
CA ARG A 73 1.19 7.72 -10.25
C ARG A 73 -0.21 8.24 -9.94
N TRP A 74 -0.94 7.51 -9.10
CA TRP A 74 -2.25 7.92 -8.58
C TRP A 74 -2.09 8.91 -7.40
N SER A 75 -1.53 10.09 -7.68
CA SER A 75 -1.28 11.15 -6.69
C SER A 75 -0.96 12.49 -7.39
N ASP A 76 -0.86 13.58 -6.61
CA ASP A 76 -0.25 14.85 -7.07
C ASP A 76 1.26 14.74 -7.31
N GLY A 77 1.88 13.62 -6.94
CA GLY A 77 3.26 13.34 -7.33
C GLY A 77 3.75 11.96 -6.93
N ARG A 78 4.70 11.91 -5.99
CA ARG A 78 5.41 10.68 -5.62
C ARG A 78 4.63 9.77 -4.67
N LEU A 79 4.70 8.46 -4.92
CA LEU A 79 4.18 7.42 -4.03
C LEU A 79 5.24 7.00 -2.98
N ILE A 80 4.85 6.27 -1.93
CA ILE A 80 5.79 5.75 -0.91
C ILE A 80 6.99 5.03 -1.53
N ILE A 81 6.77 4.26 -2.61
CA ILE A 81 7.82 3.51 -3.28
C ILE A 81 8.89 4.42 -3.92
N ASP A 82 8.50 5.60 -4.42
CA ASP A 82 9.41 6.62 -4.96
C ASP A 82 10.24 7.27 -3.83
N PHE A 83 9.68 7.42 -2.62
CA PHE A 83 10.41 7.89 -1.43
C PHE A 83 11.38 6.84 -0.88
N ILE A 84 10.98 5.56 -0.84
CA ILE A 84 11.87 4.45 -0.46
C ILE A 84 13.05 4.37 -1.42
N ALA A 85 12.83 4.41 -2.74
CA ALA A 85 13.90 4.42 -3.74
C ALA A 85 14.89 5.57 -3.51
N LYS A 86 14.38 6.79 -3.27
CA LYS A 86 15.18 7.97 -2.96
C LYS A 86 16.02 7.81 -1.68
N GLU A 87 15.46 7.25 -0.61
CA GLU A 87 16.16 7.04 0.67
C GLU A 87 17.32 6.03 0.58
N TYR A 88 17.29 5.16 -0.43
CA TYR A 88 18.38 4.23 -0.76
C TYR A 88 19.27 4.69 -1.93
N GLY A 89 19.04 5.88 -2.48
CA GLY A 89 19.83 6.44 -3.59
C GLY A 89 19.60 5.72 -4.94
N LEU A 90 18.48 5.01 -5.07
CA LEU A 90 18.09 4.31 -6.30
C LEU A 90 17.26 5.22 -7.22
N PRO A 91 17.25 4.97 -8.55
CA PRO A 91 16.34 5.65 -9.47
C PRO A 91 14.88 5.31 -9.13
N TYR A 92 13.95 6.13 -9.63
CA TYR A 92 12.52 5.78 -9.59
C TYR A 92 12.28 4.47 -10.32
N ILE A 93 11.51 3.57 -9.69
CA ILE A 93 11.31 2.23 -10.20
C ILE A 93 10.49 2.30 -11.50
N PRO A 94 10.93 1.66 -12.59
CA PRO A 94 10.18 1.67 -13.84
C PRO A 94 8.98 0.70 -13.79
N PRO A 95 7.82 1.08 -14.36
CA PRO A 95 6.70 0.17 -14.59
C PRO A 95 7.05 -0.91 -15.62
N TYR A 96 6.91 -2.20 -15.25
CA TYR A 96 7.26 -3.36 -16.08
C TYR A 96 6.58 -3.36 -17.47
N LYS A 97 5.33 -2.93 -17.56
CA LYS A 97 4.54 -2.97 -18.81
C LYS A 97 4.77 -1.77 -19.73
N ALA A 98 5.24 -0.64 -19.20
CA ALA A 98 5.38 0.61 -19.96
C ALA A 98 6.85 1.00 -20.24
N TYR A 99 7.82 0.34 -19.61
CA TYR A 99 9.24 0.66 -19.75
C TYR A 99 9.98 -0.34 -20.65
N THR A 100 10.86 0.18 -21.50
CA THR A 100 11.63 -0.59 -22.50
C THR A 100 13.14 -0.63 -22.22
N GLY A 101 13.59 -0.09 -21.09
CA GLY A 101 14.99 -0.09 -20.68
C GLY A 101 15.37 -1.30 -19.80
N SER A 102 16.53 -1.20 -19.13
CA SER A 102 17.00 -2.25 -18.22
C SER A 102 16.32 -2.19 -16.85
N PHE A 103 15.93 -3.36 -16.35
CA PHE A 103 15.36 -3.56 -15.00
C PHE A 103 16.41 -4.01 -13.96
N ASN A 104 17.71 -3.86 -14.24
CA ASN A 104 18.79 -4.28 -13.32
C ASN A 104 18.74 -3.57 -11.95
N GLN A 105 18.09 -2.40 -11.87
CA GLN A 105 17.88 -1.64 -10.63
C GLN A 105 16.45 -1.79 -10.07
N GLY A 106 15.69 -2.78 -10.55
CA GLY A 106 14.33 -3.05 -10.09
C GLY A 106 13.26 -2.89 -11.16
N ALA A 107 12.06 -3.35 -10.82
CA ALA A 107 10.85 -3.26 -11.63
C ALA A 107 9.62 -3.12 -10.73
N ASN A 108 8.63 -2.38 -11.22
CA ASN A 108 7.32 -2.25 -10.58
C ASN A 108 6.29 -3.00 -11.40
N PHE A 109 5.67 -4.00 -10.79
CA PHE A 109 4.61 -4.84 -11.35
C PHE A 109 3.21 -4.42 -10.88
N ALA A 110 3.12 -3.44 -9.97
CA ALA A 110 1.86 -2.96 -9.40
C ALA A 110 0.98 -2.27 -10.45
N VAL A 111 -0.35 -2.42 -10.35
CA VAL A 111 -1.31 -1.89 -11.34
C VAL A 111 -2.54 -1.34 -10.64
N GLY A 112 -2.99 -0.14 -11.02
CA GLY A 112 -4.23 0.44 -10.48
C GLY A 112 -5.45 -0.48 -10.59
N GLY A 113 -6.07 -0.81 -9.43
CA GLY A 113 -7.22 -1.71 -9.35
C GLY A 113 -6.91 -3.19 -9.12
N ALA A 114 -5.63 -3.59 -9.09
CA ALA A 114 -5.22 -4.98 -8.92
C ALA A 114 -5.72 -5.62 -7.60
N THR A 115 -6.05 -6.91 -7.67
CA THR A 115 -6.57 -7.73 -6.57
C THR A 115 -5.58 -8.81 -6.14
N ALA A 116 -5.69 -9.31 -4.91
CA ALA A 116 -4.95 -10.51 -4.48
C ALA A 116 -5.53 -11.78 -5.09
N ILE A 117 -6.87 -11.87 -5.09
CA ILE A 117 -7.63 -12.93 -5.76
C ILE A 117 -7.54 -12.71 -7.28
N ASN A 118 -7.29 -13.79 -8.02
CA ASN A 118 -7.24 -13.80 -9.49
C ASN A 118 -8.50 -13.17 -10.12
N VAL A 119 -8.34 -12.22 -11.06
CA VAL A 119 -9.45 -11.34 -11.53
C VAL A 119 -10.65 -12.08 -12.12
N GLU A 120 -10.42 -13.23 -12.77
CA GLU A 120 -11.48 -14.08 -13.32
C GLU A 120 -12.48 -14.57 -12.24
N PHE A 121 -12.14 -14.54 -10.94
CA PHE A 121 -13.08 -14.78 -9.85
C PHE A 121 -14.21 -13.73 -9.82
N PHE A 122 -13.88 -12.45 -9.94
CA PHE A 122 -14.86 -11.36 -9.84
C PHE A 122 -15.77 -11.32 -11.06
N GLU A 123 -15.20 -11.57 -12.24
CA GLU A 123 -15.95 -11.71 -13.49
C GLU A 123 -16.93 -12.88 -13.43
N LYS A 124 -16.45 -14.08 -13.04
CA LYS A 124 -17.24 -15.31 -13.02
C LYS A 124 -18.38 -15.28 -11.99
N ASN A 125 -18.17 -14.66 -10.83
CA ASN A 125 -19.23 -14.49 -9.83
C ASN A 125 -20.10 -13.26 -10.10
N GLY A 126 -19.78 -12.47 -11.14
CA GLY A 126 -20.55 -11.30 -11.54
C GLY A 126 -20.47 -10.13 -10.56
N TYR A 127 -19.41 -10.05 -9.75
CA TYR A 127 -19.17 -8.91 -8.87
C TYR A 127 -18.81 -7.65 -9.67
N VAL A 128 -18.09 -7.82 -10.79
CA VAL A 128 -17.88 -6.75 -11.79
C VAL A 128 -18.79 -6.94 -13.01
N LYS A 129 -19.08 -5.84 -13.73
CA LYS A 129 -19.88 -5.84 -14.97
C LYS A 129 -19.06 -5.47 -16.22
N PHE A 130 -17.75 -5.49 -16.09
CA PHE A 130 -16.76 -5.15 -17.11
C PHE A 130 -15.65 -6.20 -17.10
N ASN A 131 -14.90 -6.32 -18.20
CA ASN A 131 -13.74 -7.21 -18.27
C ASN A 131 -12.58 -6.56 -17.51
N MET A 132 -12.06 -7.24 -16.49
CA MET A 132 -10.94 -6.75 -15.69
C MET A 132 -9.62 -6.77 -16.47
N ILE A 133 -8.70 -5.90 -16.08
CA ILE A 133 -7.31 -6.01 -16.52
C ILE A 133 -6.72 -7.26 -15.86
N ARG A 134 -5.88 -8.01 -16.58
CA ARG A 134 -5.19 -9.19 -16.05
C ARG A 134 -3.97 -8.77 -15.25
N ASP A 135 -4.20 -8.27 -14.04
CA ASP A 135 -3.19 -7.62 -13.20
C ASP A 135 -3.23 -8.03 -11.72
N SER A 136 -4.06 -9.00 -11.35
CA SER A 136 -4.06 -9.59 -10.01
C SER A 136 -2.68 -10.14 -9.63
N LEU A 137 -2.46 -10.35 -8.33
CA LEU A 137 -1.17 -10.74 -7.76
C LEU A 137 -0.51 -11.95 -8.47
N ASP A 138 -1.28 -12.92 -8.95
CA ASP A 138 -0.79 -14.04 -9.76
C ASP A 138 -0.24 -13.63 -11.14
N TYR A 139 -0.87 -12.68 -11.82
CA TYR A 139 -0.33 -12.09 -13.06
C TYR A 139 0.93 -11.27 -12.80
N GLN A 140 0.99 -10.50 -11.70
CA GLN A 140 2.20 -9.75 -11.32
C GLN A 140 3.36 -10.70 -10.99
N LEU A 141 3.10 -11.82 -10.33
CA LEU A 141 4.10 -12.88 -10.09
C LEU A 141 4.55 -13.56 -11.38
N ALA A 142 3.64 -13.81 -12.34
CA ALA A 142 4.01 -14.34 -13.65
C ALA A 142 4.96 -13.38 -14.40
N TRP A 143 4.69 -12.08 -14.35
CA TRP A 143 5.56 -11.03 -14.90
C TRP A 143 6.93 -10.95 -14.19
N PHE A 144 6.97 -11.18 -12.89
CA PHE A 144 8.23 -11.32 -12.17
C PHE A 144 9.03 -12.55 -12.62
N GLU A 145 8.38 -13.70 -12.83
CA GLU A 145 9.04 -14.91 -13.34
C GLU A 145 9.56 -14.72 -14.77
N GLU A 146 8.79 -14.06 -15.65
CA GLU A 146 9.23 -13.62 -16.99
C GLU A 146 10.49 -12.74 -16.89
N LEU A 147 10.46 -11.70 -16.05
CA LEU A 147 11.58 -10.78 -15.92
C LEU A 147 12.81 -11.44 -15.31
N LYS A 148 12.63 -12.29 -14.28
CA LYS A 148 13.71 -13.00 -13.59
C LYS A 148 14.60 -13.76 -14.56
N ALA A 149 14.03 -14.43 -15.54
CA ALA A 149 14.76 -15.16 -16.59
C ALA A 149 15.67 -14.27 -17.47
N THR A 150 15.52 -12.94 -17.40
CA THR A 150 16.40 -11.95 -18.07
C THR A 150 17.45 -11.33 -17.14
N LEU A 151 17.26 -11.44 -15.81
CA LEU A 151 18.14 -10.85 -14.80
C LEU A 151 19.20 -11.83 -14.29
N CYS A 152 18.89 -13.14 -14.28
CA CYS A 152 19.76 -14.21 -13.79
C CYS A 152 19.50 -15.51 -14.56
N ALA A 153 20.54 -16.28 -14.87
CA ALA A 153 20.46 -17.50 -15.67
C ALA A 153 20.44 -18.80 -14.82
N SER A 154 20.92 -18.74 -13.58
CA SER A 154 20.95 -19.87 -12.64
C SER A 154 20.29 -19.55 -11.29
N THR A 155 19.91 -20.59 -10.53
CA THR A 155 19.32 -20.44 -9.19
C THR A 155 20.26 -19.69 -8.25
N GLU A 156 21.56 -19.94 -8.37
CA GLU A 156 22.61 -19.32 -7.58
C GLU A 156 22.77 -17.84 -7.93
N GLU A 157 22.81 -17.49 -9.22
CA GLU A 157 22.81 -16.08 -9.67
C GLU A 157 21.57 -15.31 -9.21
N CYS A 158 20.38 -15.92 -9.29
CA CYS A 158 19.15 -15.27 -8.83
C CYS A 158 19.20 -15.02 -7.32
N LYS A 159 19.71 -15.97 -6.53
CA LYS A 159 19.91 -15.78 -5.08
C LYS A 159 20.93 -14.69 -4.77
N GLU A 160 22.06 -14.65 -5.49
CA GLU A 160 23.06 -13.59 -5.31
C GLU A 160 22.44 -12.21 -5.62
N PHE A 161 21.82 -12.07 -6.80
CA PHE A 161 21.18 -10.82 -7.23
C PHE A 161 20.10 -10.35 -6.25
N PHE A 162 19.08 -11.18 -5.97
CA PHE A 162 17.95 -10.83 -5.12
C PHE A 162 18.28 -10.74 -3.62
N SER A 163 19.42 -11.27 -3.16
CA SER A 163 19.88 -11.05 -1.79
C SER A 163 20.21 -9.58 -1.50
N THR A 164 20.49 -8.79 -2.55
CA THR A 164 20.79 -7.35 -2.47
C THR A 164 19.59 -6.47 -2.87
N SER A 165 18.44 -7.05 -3.18
CA SER A 165 17.21 -6.35 -3.52
C SER A 165 16.31 -6.13 -2.30
N LEU A 166 15.49 -5.07 -2.35
CA LEU A 166 14.29 -4.97 -1.53
C LEU A 166 13.08 -5.42 -2.34
N PHE A 167 12.28 -6.34 -1.79
CA PHE A 167 10.98 -6.68 -2.34
C PHE A 167 9.88 -5.95 -1.56
N THR A 168 8.95 -5.30 -2.25
CA THR A 168 7.81 -4.64 -1.61
C THR A 168 6.51 -5.21 -2.15
N PHE A 169 5.67 -5.72 -1.26
CA PHE A 169 4.27 -5.95 -1.53
C PHE A 169 3.52 -4.74 -0.99
N GLY A 170 2.97 -3.95 -1.90
CA GLY A 170 2.02 -2.88 -1.61
C GLY A 170 0.74 -3.44 -1.00
N GLU A 171 -0.26 -2.58 -0.86
CA GLU A 171 -1.52 -3.01 -0.29
C GLU A 171 -2.26 -3.95 -1.27
N PHE A 172 -2.93 -4.94 -0.70
CA PHE A 172 -3.70 -5.94 -1.43
C PHE A 172 -4.90 -6.32 -0.56
N GLY A 173 -6.08 -6.45 -1.18
CA GLY A 173 -7.34 -6.70 -0.50
C GLY A 173 -8.34 -5.56 -0.63
N ALA A 174 -7.92 -4.29 -0.80
CA ALA A 174 -8.86 -3.18 -0.87
C ALA A 174 -9.76 -3.28 -2.09
N ASN A 175 -9.17 -3.56 -3.26
CA ASN A 175 -9.92 -3.79 -4.49
C ASN A 175 -10.75 -5.09 -4.40
N ASP A 176 -10.18 -6.17 -3.84
CA ASP A 176 -10.88 -7.45 -3.62
C ASP A 176 -12.19 -7.25 -2.84
N TYR A 177 -12.12 -6.49 -1.74
CA TYR A 177 -13.28 -6.23 -0.89
C TYR A 177 -14.23 -5.23 -1.54
N SER A 178 -13.71 -4.15 -2.15
CA SER A 178 -14.54 -3.08 -2.75
C SER A 178 -15.39 -3.62 -3.90
N PHE A 179 -14.85 -4.42 -4.81
CA PHE A 179 -15.64 -5.02 -5.91
C PHE A 179 -16.78 -5.92 -5.41
N MET A 180 -16.58 -6.65 -4.29
CA MET A 180 -17.67 -7.42 -3.68
C MET A 180 -18.70 -6.52 -2.99
N LEU A 181 -18.25 -5.50 -2.25
CA LEU A 181 -19.13 -4.56 -1.55
C LEU A 181 -20.00 -3.75 -2.53
N GLU A 182 -19.41 -3.27 -3.62
CA GLU A 182 -20.11 -2.56 -4.72
C GLU A 182 -21.13 -3.45 -5.45
N ALA A 183 -20.87 -4.77 -5.52
CA ALA A 183 -21.83 -5.75 -6.01
C ALA A 183 -22.97 -6.05 -5.03
N GLY A 184 -23.00 -5.41 -3.86
CA GLY A 184 -24.02 -5.59 -2.82
C GLY A 184 -23.75 -6.73 -1.84
N VAL A 185 -22.55 -7.32 -1.84
CA VAL A 185 -22.16 -8.35 -0.86
C VAL A 185 -21.98 -7.68 0.51
N SER A 186 -22.52 -8.29 1.57
CA SER A 186 -22.43 -7.70 2.91
C SER A 186 -21.00 -7.72 3.47
N VAL A 187 -20.63 -6.72 4.28
CA VAL A 187 -19.31 -6.68 4.96
C VAL A 187 -19.00 -7.97 5.73
N ASN A 188 -20.02 -8.60 6.34
CA ASN A 188 -19.88 -9.88 7.05
C ASN A 188 -19.53 -11.05 6.14
N GLU A 189 -20.04 -11.07 4.91
CA GLU A 189 -19.75 -12.08 3.90
C GLU A 189 -18.39 -11.82 3.24
N VAL A 190 -18.07 -10.57 2.89
CA VAL A 190 -16.74 -10.16 2.41
C VAL A 190 -15.64 -10.51 3.41
N ARG A 191 -15.92 -10.37 4.72
CA ARG A 191 -15.01 -10.77 5.81
C ARG A 191 -14.59 -12.25 5.74
N THR A 192 -15.40 -13.13 5.12
CA THR A 192 -15.06 -14.56 4.98
C THR A 192 -13.94 -14.81 3.95
N TYR A 193 -13.70 -13.88 3.02
CA TYR A 193 -12.62 -13.96 2.02
C TYR A 193 -11.27 -13.45 2.53
N VAL A 194 -11.23 -12.75 3.67
CA VAL A 194 -9.99 -12.18 4.22
C VAL A 194 -8.88 -13.24 4.45
N PRO A 195 -9.16 -14.44 5.00
CA PRO A 195 -8.14 -15.49 5.11
C PRO A 195 -7.56 -15.94 3.76
N GLN A 196 -8.39 -16.00 2.70
CA GLN A 196 -7.93 -16.36 1.35
C GLN A 196 -7.00 -15.29 0.78
N VAL A 197 -7.37 -14.00 0.90
CA VAL A 197 -6.53 -12.87 0.47
C VAL A 197 -5.16 -12.90 1.18
N VAL A 198 -5.15 -13.04 2.51
CA VAL A 198 -3.89 -13.13 3.28
C VAL A 198 -3.06 -14.35 2.89
N GLN A 199 -3.70 -15.49 2.61
CA GLN A 199 -2.99 -16.70 2.16
C GLN A 199 -2.37 -16.54 0.76
N LEU A 200 -3.00 -15.81 -0.15
CA LEU A 200 -2.45 -15.48 -1.47
C LEU A 200 -1.25 -14.53 -1.35
N ILE A 201 -1.34 -13.50 -0.51
CA ILE A 201 -0.21 -12.60 -0.18
C ILE A 201 0.95 -13.41 0.42
N SER A 202 0.68 -14.33 1.36
CA SER A 202 1.71 -15.21 1.93
C SER A 202 2.36 -16.09 0.86
N ALA A 203 1.59 -16.70 -0.04
CA ALA A 203 2.13 -17.54 -1.11
C ALA A 203 3.04 -16.74 -2.05
N ALA A 204 2.67 -15.50 -2.39
CA ALA A 204 3.48 -14.58 -3.18
C ALA A 204 4.82 -14.23 -2.49
N VAL A 205 4.77 -13.92 -1.20
CA VAL A 205 5.97 -13.68 -0.37
C VAL A 205 6.87 -14.92 -0.33
N GLU A 206 6.31 -16.12 -0.14
CA GLU A 206 7.07 -17.38 -0.13
C GLU A 206 7.67 -17.72 -1.51
N GLN A 207 7.02 -17.32 -2.61
CA GLN A 207 7.56 -17.48 -3.97
C GLN A 207 8.80 -16.61 -4.20
N VAL A 208 8.75 -15.31 -3.87
CA VAL A 208 9.93 -14.44 -4.07
C VAL A 208 11.08 -14.78 -3.12
N ILE A 209 10.79 -15.23 -1.88
CA ILE A 209 11.81 -15.78 -0.97
C ILE A 209 12.48 -17.00 -1.61
N SER A 210 11.69 -17.88 -2.23
CA SER A 210 12.19 -19.07 -2.93
C SER A 210 13.02 -18.73 -4.18
N ALA A 211 12.76 -17.58 -4.82
CA ALA A 211 13.56 -17.03 -5.92
C ALA A 211 14.89 -16.39 -5.44
N GLY A 212 15.01 -16.01 -4.16
CA GLY A 212 16.23 -15.44 -3.58
C GLY A 212 16.05 -14.18 -2.73
N ALA A 213 14.82 -13.66 -2.57
CA ALA A 213 14.58 -12.46 -1.79
C ALA A 213 14.86 -12.68 -0.29
N VAL A 214 15.76 -11.88 0.28
CA VAL A 214 16.08 -11.92 1.73
C VAL A 214 15.61 -10.70 2.51
N THR A 215 15.14 -9.64 1.83
CA THR A 215 14.64 -8.42 2.48
C THR A 215 13.35 -7.97 1.83
N LEU A 216 12.28 -7.92 2.62
CA LEU A 216 10.93 -7.64 2.14
C LEU A 216 10.18 -6.66 3.06
N ALA A 217 9.27 -5.90 2.47
CA ALA A 217 8.22 -5.16 3.16
C ALA A 217 6.85 -5.55 2.60
N VAL A 218 5.86 -5.73 3.47
CA VAL A 218 4.49 -6.12 3.11
C VAL A 218 3.52 -5.16 3.80
N ALA A 219 2.79 -4.40 3.00
CA ALA A 219 1.83 -3.40 3.48
C ALA A 219 0.51 -4.05 3.91
N GLY A 220 0.01 -3.60 5.06
CA GLY A 220 -1.37 -3.84 5.46
C GLY A 220 -2.33 -2.78 4.92
N GLN A 221 -3.62 -3.04 5.00
CA GLN A 221 -4.69 -2.15 4.55
C GLN A 221 -4.67 -0.76 5.19
N LEU A 222 -5.06 0.23 4.39
CA LEU A 222 -5.51 1.56 4.81
C LEU A 222 -6.78 1.46 5.70
N PRO A 223 -7.18 2.52 6.42
CA PRO A 223 -8.48 2.54 7.10
C PRO A 223 -9.59 2.73 6.06
N THR A 224 -10.07 1.63 5.47
CA THR A 224 -11.02 1.63 4.34
C THR A 224 -12.28 2.45 4.59
N GLY A 225 -12.80 2.47 5.82
CA GLY A 225 -13.97 3.27 6.19
C GLY A 225 -13.72 4.78 6.23
N CYS A 226 -12.47 5.22 6.16
CA CYS A 226 -12.08 6.63 6.02
C CYS A 226 -11.84 7.06 4.57
N ILE A 227 -11.86 6.14 3.60
CA ILE A 227 -11.58 6.48 2.19
C ILE A 227 -12.83 7.21 1.62
N PRO A 228 -12.69 8.40 0.99
CA PRO A 228 -13.83 9.20 0.54
C PRO A 228 -14.79 8.48 -0.41
N ILE A 229 -14.31 7.60 -1.30
CA ILE A 229 -15.17 6.79 -2.16
C ILE A 229 -16.06 5.83 -1.36
N ILE A 230 -15.52 5.21 -0.30
CA ILE A 230 -16.24 4.28 0.58
C ILE A 230 -17.27 5.06 1.42
N LEU A 231 -16.89 6.24 1.91
CA LEU A 231 -17.78 7.15 2.64
C LEU A 231 -18.96 7.65 1.79
N THR A 232 -18.76 7.84 0.48
CA THR A 232 -19.80 8.29 -0.46
C THR A 232 -20.65 7.13 -1.00
N LEU A 233 -20.06 5.99 -1.35
CA LEU A 233 -20.79 4.81 -1.84
C LEU A 233 -21.68 4.18 -0.75
N PHE A 234 -21.17 4.10 0.48
CA PHE A 234 -21.80 3.40 1.59
C PHE A 234 -22.27 4.37 2.69
N GLN A 235 -22.66 5.59 2.29
CA GLN A 235 -23.20 6.58 3.21
C GLN A 235 -24.43 6.04 3.95
N SER A 236 -24.43 6.16 5.28
CA SER A 236 -25.58 5.83 6.12
C SER A 236 -26.28 7.08 6.65
N SER A 237 -27.56 6.93 6.96
CA SER A 237 -28.33 7.92 7.73
C SER A 237 -28.29 7.67 9.24
N ASN A 238 -27.76 6.52 9.66
CA ASN A 238 -27.55 6.19 11.06
C ASN A 238 -26.17 6.71 11.53
N SER A 239 -26.16 7.55 12.57
CA SER A 239 -24.91 8.06 13.16
C SER A 239 -24.05 6.95 13.76
N ASP A 240 -24.67 5.87 14.25
CA ASP A 240 -23.98 4.81 14.98
C ASP A 240 -23.15 3.90 14.06
N ASP A 241 -23.35 4.00 12.74
CA ASP A 241 -22.51 3.31 11.74
C ASP A 241 -21.13 3.99 11.61
N TYR A 242 -20.98 5.22 12.10
CA TYR A 242 -19.77 6.04 12.02
C TYR A 242 -19.00 6.09 13.35
N GLU A 243 -17.68 6.03 13.25
CA GLU A 243 -16.77 6.24 14.37
C GLU A 243 -16.82 7.70 14.85
N ALA A 244 -17.34 7.95 16.05
CA ALA A 244 -17.57 9.30 16.59
C ALA A 244 -16.32 10.23 16.63
N ASN A 245 -15.11 9.68 16.65
CA ASN A 245 -13.85 10.43 16.72
C ASN A 245 -13.19 10.71 15.36
N THR A 246 -13.67 10.10 14.28
CA THR A 246 -13.02 10.14 12.96
C THR A 246 -13.99 10.44 11.82
N GLY A 247 -15.29 10.14 11.99
CA GLY A 247 -16.27 10.21 10.91
C GLY A 247 -16.16 9.05 9.91
N CYS A 248 -15.35 8.03 10.19
CA CYS A 248 -15.14 6.88 9.31
C CYS A 248 -16.21 5.80 9.51
N LEU A 249 -16.56 5.04 8.47
CA LEU A 249 -17.53 3.94 8.56
C LEU A 249 -16.94 2.75 9.33
N THR A 250 -17.53 2.46 10.49
CA THR A 250 -17.04 1.49 11.48
C THR A 250 -16.88 0.08 10.92
N ALA A 251 -17.84 -0.39 10.11
CA ALA A 251 -17.84 -1.74 9.56
C ALA A 251 -16.66 -2.00 8.59
N TYR A 252 -16.31 -1.00 7.78
CA TYR A 252 -15.27 -1.09 6.75
C TYR A 252 -13.87 -0.96 7.38
N ASN A 253 -13.73 -0.07 8.37
CA ASN A 253 -12.53 -0.02 9.22
C ASN A 253 -12.29 -1.33 9.98
N ASN A 254 -13.35 -1.96 10.50
CA ASN A 254 -13.27 -3.27 11.16
C ASN A 254 -12.89 -4.43 10.20
N LEU A 255 -13.20 -4.32 8.91
CA LEU A 255 -12.76 -5.26 7.89
C LEU A 255 -11.25 -5.12 7.63
N ALA A 256 -10.78 -3.89 7.39
CA ALA A 256 -9.36 -3.58 7.19
C ALA A 256 -8.49 -3.95 8.41
N MET A 257 -8.96 -3.65 9.63
CA MET A 257 -8.28 -4.08 10.86
C MET A 257 -8.20 -5.60 10.99
N TYR A 258 -9.26 -6.33 10.59
CA TYR A 258 -9.25 -7.79 10.62
C TYR A 258 -8.26 -8.39 9.61
N HIS A 259 -8.19 -7.85 8.39
CA HIS A 259 -7.13 -8.17 7.44
C HIS A 259 -5.76 -7.93 8.06
N ASN A 260 -5.52 -6.73 8.61
CA ASN A 260 -4.24 -6.35 9.20
C ASN A 260 -3.80 -7.26 10.35
N VAL A 261 -4.74 -7.73 11.18
CA VAL A 261 -4.44 -8.72 12.23
C VAL A 261 -4.01 -10.05 11.64
N LEU A 262 -4.74 -10.60 10.66
CA LEU A 262 -4.39 -11.89 10.05
C LEU A 262 -3.08 -11.81 9.26
N LEU A 263 -2.87 -10.74 8.49
CA LEU A 263 -1.62 -10.52 7.75
C LEU A 263 -0.42 -10.45 8.69
N ARG A 264 -0.51 -9.71 9.81
CA ARG A 264 0.58 -9.66 10.80
C ARG A 264 0.88 -11.01 11.44
N GLN A 265 -0.15 -11.80 11.77
CA GLN A 265 0.02 -13.16 12.29
C GLN A 265 0.74 -14.06 11.27
N GLU A 266 0.38 -13.95 9.99
CA GLU A 266 0.98 -14.75 8.93
C GLU A 266 2.42 -14.32 8.63
N LEU A 267 2.73 -13.02 8.64
CA LEU A 267 4.11 -12.53 8.55
C LEU A 267 4.96 -12.99 9.75
N MET A 268 4.39 -13.13 10.96
CA MET A 268 5.09 -13.74 12.10
C MET A 268 5.35 -15.24 11.90
N ARG A 269 4.41 -15.98 11.29
CA ARG A 269 4.63 -17.38 10.88
C ARG A 269 5.77 -17.48 9.85
N LEU A 270 5.78 -16.59 8.86
CA LEU A 270 6.81 -16.55 7.83
C LEU A 270 8.19 -16.20 8.38
N ARG A 271 8.32 -15.20 9.27
CA ARG A 271 9.59 -14.91 10.00
C ARG A 271 10.13 -16.14 10.72
N SER A 272 9.24 -16.93 11.32
CA SER A 272 9.61 -18.16 12.04
C SER A 272 10.05 -19.28 11.08
N LYS A 273 9.44 -19.36 9.90
CA LYS A 273 9.80 -20.33 8.84
C LYS A 273 11.08 -19.95 8.09
N TYR A 274 11.34 -18.65 7.94
CA TYR A 274 12.45 -18.09 7.17
C TYR A 274 13.31 -17.14 8.02
N PRO A 275 14.04 -17.64 9.05
CA PRO A 275 14.77 -16.79 10.01
C PRO A 275 15.97 -16.03 9.40
N HIS A 276 16.34 -16.31 8.16
CA HIS A 276 17.36 -15.58 7.39
C HIS A 276 16.78 -14.40 6.59
N VAL A 277 15.46 -14.22 6.61
CA VAL A 277 14.74 -13.20 5.82
C VAL A 277 14.29 -12.05 6.73
N LYS A 278 14.68 -10.82 6.40
CA LYS A 278 14.12 -9.61 7.01
C LYS A 278 12.77 -9.32 6.37
N LEU A 279 11.69 -9.79 7.00
CA LEU A 279 10.31 -9.58 6.55
C LEU A 279 9.61 -8.52 7.40
N SER A 280 9.40 -7.33 6.82
CA SER A 280 8.82 -6.16 7.49
C SER A 280 7.32 -6.06 7.24
N TYR A 281 6.51 -5.88 8.30
CA TYR A 281 5.13 -5.43 8.16
C TYR A 281 5.12 -3.91 8.14
N THR A 282 4.47 -3.31 7.15
CA THR A 282 4.35 -1.86 6.98
C THR A 282 2.90 -1.42 7.14
N ASN A 283 2.66 -0.42 7.97
CA ASN A 283 1.34 -0.09 8.48
C ASN A 283 0.83 1.23 7.87
N TYR A 284 -0.17 1.14 6.99
CA TYR A 284 -0.91 2.31 6.50
C TYR A 284 -1.93 2.81 7.52
N TYR A 285 -2.57 1.91 8.28
CA TYR A 285 -3.75 2.17 9.09
C TYR A 285 -3.52 3.25 10.17
N ASP A 286 -2.54 3.03 11.05
CA ASP A 286 -2.28 3.91 12.19
C ASP A 286 -1.81 5.33 11.81
N PRO A 287 -0.84 5.55 10.88
CA PRO A 287 -0.45 6.91 10.52
C PRO A 287 -1.59 7.71 9.90
N ILE A 288 -2.47 7.09 9.12
CA ILE A 288 -3.64 7.74 8.52
C ILE A 288 -4.68 8.08 9.60
N ILE A 289 -5.03 7.14 10.48
CA ILE A 289 -5.95 7.39 11.59
C ILE A 289 -5.44 8.49 12.54
N ASN A 290 -4.12 8.59 12.73
CA ASN A 290 -3.53 9.67 13.52
C ASN A 290 -3.70 11.05 12.85
N ILE A 291 -3.57 11.14 11.53
CA ILE A 291 -3.88 12.38 10.78
C ILE A 291 -5.37 12.72 10.88
N VAL A 292 -6.25 11.72 10.72
CA VAL A 292 -7.71 11.93 10.80
C VAL A 292 -8.15 12.44 12.19
N LYS A 293 -7.49 11.99 13.26
CA LYS A 293 -7.77 12.43 14.65
C LYS A 293 -7.05 13.73 15.04
N SER A 294 -5.87 13.99 14.46
CA SER A 294 -5.00 15.13 14.77
C SER A 294 -4.27 15.59 13.51
N PRO A 295 -4.89 16.48 12.70
CA PRO A 295 -4.33 16.89 11.41
C PRO A 295 -2.94 17.51 11.51
N CYS A 296 -2.60 18.14 12.63
CA CYS A 296 -1.23 18.61 12.93
C CYS A 296 -0.44 17.52 13.67
N LEU A 297 0.62 17.02 13.05
CA LEU A 297 1.53 16.02 13.62
C LEU A 297 2.83 16.66 14.15
N PRO A 298 3.46 16.08 15.19
CA PRO A 298 4.78 16.51 15.64
C PRO A 298 5.80 16.43 14.49
N GLY A 299 6.52 17.51 14.21
CA GLY A 299 7.63 17.49 13.25
C GLY A 299 7.37 18.06 11.85
N LYS A 300 6.27 18.82 11.64
CA LYS A 300 5.95 19.73 10.49
C LYS A 300 4.90 19.26 9.48
N TYR A 301 4.32 18.06 9.58
CA TYR A 301 3.19 17.69 8.73
C TYR A 301 1.88 18.19 9.35
N CYS A 302 1.24 19.16 8.69
CA CYS A 302 -0.03 19.74 9.12
C CYS A 302 -1.04 19.67 7.97
N PHE A 303 -2.08 18.87 8.18
CA PHE A 303 -3.21 18.70 7.28
C PHE A 303 -4.38 19.60 7.70
N ILE A 304 -5.35 19.81 6.80
CA ILE A 304 -6.55 20.59 7.07
C ILE A 304 -7.45 19.97 8.15
N ASP A 305 -8.23 20.80 8.86
CA ASP A 305 -9.18 20.39 9.92
C ASP A 305 -10.31 19.46 9.44
N LYS A 306 -10.42 19.24 8.12
CA LYS A 306 -11.34 18.29 7.49
C LYS A 306 -10.52 17.21 6.75
N PRO A 307 -9.82 16.33 7.47
CA PRO A 307 -8.82 15.43 6.89
C PRO A 307 -9.40 14.43 5.88
N LEU A 308 -10.71 14.15 5.94
CA LEU A 308 -11.41 13.30 4.97
C LEU A 308 -11.77 14.02 3.65
N GLN A 309 -11.52 15.33 3.51
CA GLN A 309 -11.74 16.02 2.22
C GLN A 309 -10.63 15.72 1.22
N VAL A 310 -11.01 15.58 -0.05
CA VAL A 310 -10.09 15.40 -1.18
C VAL A 310 -9.60 16.76 -1.70
N CYS A 311 -8.34 16.81 -2.14
CA CYS A 311 -7.78 18.00 -2.79
C CYS A 311 -8.32 18.19 -4.21
N CYS A 312 -8.31 17.12 -5.01
CA CYS A 312 -8.78 17.07 -6.38
C CYS A 312 -10.15 16.39 -6.44
N GLY A 313 -11.18 17.18 -6.67
CA GLY A 313 -12.56 16.74 -6.59
C GLY A 313 -13.53 17.92 -6.61
N LYS A 314 -14.82 17.62 -6.66
CA LYS A 314 -15.86 18.62 -6.91
C LYS A 314 -17.19 18.20 -6.33
N ASP A 315 -17.81 19.14 -5.61
CA ASP A 315 -19.12 19.01 -4.98
C ASP A 315 -19.22 17.80 -4.03
N GLY A 316 -20.42 17.55 -3.51
CA GLY A 316 -20.71 16.42 -2.63
C GLY A 316 -20.10 16.49 -1.22
N PRO A 317 -20.40 15.50 -0.37
CA PRO A 317 -19.65 15.26 0.87
C PRO A 317 -18.16 15.09 0.54
N TYR A 318 -17.28 15.53 1.45
CA TYR A 318 -15.83 15.35 1.31
C TYR A 318 -15.17 16.03 0.09
N ASN A 319 -15.88 16.91 -0.64
CA ASN A 319 -15.48 17.43 -1.96
C ASN A 319 -15.33 16.31 -3.02
N TYR A 320 -16.06 15.20 -2.87
CA TYR A 320 -15.98 14.04 -3.76
C TYR A 320 -17.36 13.64 -4.31
N ASN A 321 -17.41 13.44 -5.63
CA ASN A 321 -18.59 13.03 -6.37
C ASN A 321 -18.23 11.94 -7.39
N LEU A 322 -18.98 10.84 -7.38
CA LEU A 322 -18.77 9.65 -8.22
C LEU A 322 -18.86 9.93 -9.73
N THR A 323 -19.49 11.04 -10.15
CA THR A 323 -19.61 11.42 -11.58
C THR A 323 -18.63 12.50 -12.02
N GLU A 324 -17.88 13.11 -11.11
CA GLU A 324 -16.98 14.25 -11.35
C GLU A 324 -15.61 13.93 -10.71
N LEU A 325 -14.91 12.95 -11.30
CA LEU A 325 -13.66 12.40 -10.77
C LEU A 325 -12.45 13.31 -11.06
N CYS A 326 -11.41 13.19 -10.24
CA CYS A 326 -10.16 13.94 -10.44
C CYS A 326 -9.58 13.71 -11.84
N GLY A 327 -9.25 14.80 -12.54
CA GLY A 327 -8.79 14.80 -13.93
C GLY A 327 -9.89 14.88 -14.98
N MET A 328 -11.17 14.85 -14.60
CA MET A 328 -12.28 15.16 -15.51
C MET A 328 -12.34 16.66 -15.85
N PRO A 329 -12.89 17.06 -17.01
CA PRO A 329 -12.92 18.47 -17.42
C PRO A 329 -13.78 19.31 -16.47
N GLY A 330 -13.18 20.32 -15.85
CA GLY A 330 -13.85 21.16 -14.86
C GLY A 330 -13.95 20.54 -13.46
N VAL A 331 -13.08 19.57 -13.15
CA VAL A 331 -12.75 19.14 -11.78
C VAL A 331 -11.34 19.64 -11.47
N ASP A 332 -11.23 20.56 -10.52
CA ASP A 332 -9.97 21.25 -10.20
C ASP A 332 -9.31 20.65 -8.94
N ALA A 333 -7.99 20.85 -8.82
CA ALA A 333 -7.25 20.58 -7.58
C ALA A 333 -7.24 21.78 -6.63
N CYS A 334 -7.11 21.50 -5.34
CA CYS A 334 -6.92 22.49 -4.30
C CYS A 334 -5.57 23.24 -4.47
N GLN A 335 -5.50 24.49 -4.00
CA GLN A 335 -4.29 25.32 -4.16
C GLN A 335 -3.06 24.85 -3.37
N THR A 336 -3.21 23.87 -2.47
CA THR A 336 -2.12 23.41 -1.60
C THR A 336 -2.28 21.92 -1.29
N PRO A 337 -1.95 21.01 -2.22
CA PRO A 337 -2.06 19.57 -2.02
C PRO A 337 -1.30 19.08 -0.77
N SER A 338 -0.21 19.75 -0.41
CA SER A 338 0.61 19.41 0.75
C SER A 338 -0.06 19.53 2.12
N THR A 339 -1.25 20.15 2.21
CA THR A 339 -2.07 20.19 3.44
C THR A 339 -3.27 19.23 3.39
N TYR A 340 -3.40 18.39 2.37
CA TYR A 340 -4.49 17.42 2.25
C TYR A 340 -3.98 15.99 2.46
N LEU A 341 -4.80 15.16 3.11
CA LEU A 341 -4.50 13.73 3.28
C LEU A 341 -4.82 12.96 1.99
N HIS A 342 -6.03 13.16 1.47
CA HIS A 342 -6.52 12.54 0.25
C HIS A 342 -6.26 13.44 -0.95
N TRP A 343 -5.66 12.88 -1.99
CA TRP A 343 -5.51 13.55 -3.28
C TRP A 343 -6.85 13.55 -4.01
N ASP A 344 -7.38 12.36 -4.30
CA ASP A 344 -8.67 12.13 -4.95
C ASP A 344 -9.58 11.27 -4.04
N GLY A 345 -10.68 10.75 -4.58
CA GLY A 345 -11.64 9.92 -3.84
C GLY A 345 -11.08 8.64 -3.22
N VAL A 346 -9.90 8.18 -3.65
CA VAL A 346 -9.25 6.95 -3.23
C VAL A 346 -7.87 7.25 -2.63
N HIS A 347 -7.03 7.94 -3.39
CA HIS A 347 -5.58 7.96 -3.15
C HIS A 347 -5.11 9.08 -2.24
N LEU A 348 -3.87 8.97 -1.76
CA LEU A 348 -3.26 9.96 -0.87
C LEU A 348 -2.46 11.01 -1.64
N THR A 349 -2.21 12.15 -1.00
CA THR A 349 -1.29 13.15 -1.54
C THR A 349 0.17 12.72 -1.41
N GLU A 350 1.06 13.31 -2.20
CA GLU A 350 2.50 13.15 -2.07
C GLU A 350 2.98 13.47 -0.64
N ALA A 351 2.38 14.49 0.00
CA ALA A 351 2.72 14.86 1.38
C ALA A 351 2.36 13.76 2.39
N ALA A 352 1.19 13.14 2.24
CA ALA A 352 0.77 12.00 3.05
C ALA A 352 1.63 10.76 2.78
N TYR A 353 1.91 10.44 1.50
CA TYR A 353 2.83 9.36 1.13
C TYR A 353 4.25 9.58 1.69
N HIS A 354 4.76 10.82 1.66
CA HIS A 354 6.07 11.15 2.22
C HIS A 354 6.12 10.87 3.73
N TYR A 355 5.14 11.39 4.49
CA TYR A 355 5.04 11.14 5.93
C TYR A 355 4.95 9.64 6.26
N ILE A 356 4.08 8.89 5.55
CA ILE A 356 3.94 7.46 5.78
C ILE A 356 5.25 6.72 5.45
N SER A 357 5.91 7.07 4.34
CA SER A 357 7.21 6.47 3.97
C SER A 357 8.29 6.69 5.04
N ASP A 358 8.38 7.89 5.61
CA ASP A 358 9.30 8.21 6.72
C ASP A 358 9.04 7.28 7.92
N THR A 359 7.76 7.05 8.26
CA THR A 359 7.37 6.18 9.37
C THR A 359 7.58 4.68 9.12
N TRP A 360 7.70 4.26 7.86
CA TRP A 360 8.01 2.88 7.47
C TRP A 360 9.53 2.65 7.40
N LEU A 361 10.26 3.63 6.87
CA LEU A 361 11.72 3.62 6.78
C LEU A 361 12.34 3.63 8.18
N HIS A 362 11.87 4.53 9.05
CA HIS A 362 12.50 4.83 10.33
C HIS A 362 11.70 4.41 11.57
N GLY A 363 10.46 3.94 11.39
CA GLY A 363 9.51 3.68 12.48
C GLY A 363 8.66 4.92 12.83
N PRO A 364 7.59 4.77 13.63
CA PRO A 364 7.20 3.56 14.36
C PRO A 364 6.25 2.63 13.58
N PHE A 365 5.75 3.03 12.41
CA PHE A 365 4.69 2.31 11.68
C PHE A 365 5.21 1.23 10.72
N ALA A 366 6.32 0.60 11.10
CA ALA A 366 6.79 -0.65 10.50
C ALA A 366 7.46 -1.53 11.55
N ASP A 367 7.23 -2.84 11.45
CA ASP A 367 7.74 -3.87 12.35
C ASP A 367 8.45 -4.96 11.54
N PRO A 368 9.78 -5.11 11.62
CA PRO A 368 10.73 -4.05 11.96
C PRO A 368 10.72 -2.92 10.90
N PRO A 369 11.28 -1.73 11.19
CA PRO A 369 11.47 -0.68 10.19
C PRO A 369 12.37 -1.11 9.02
N ILE A 370 12.09 -0.58 7.81
CA ILE A 370 12.81 -0.96 6.59
C ILE A 370 14.30 -0.56 6.69
N LYS A 371 14.60 0.67 7.15
CA LYS A 371 15.97 1.20 7.27
C LYS A 371 16.48 1.29 8.71
N GLY A 372 15.62 1.67 9.66
CA GLY A 372 15.97 1.96 11.06
C GLY A 372 15.99 3.47 11.36
N PRO A 373 16.10 3.87 12.64
CA PRO A 373 15.98 5.27 13.06
C PRO A 373 16.93 6.23 12.34
N ARG A 374 16.54 7.50 12.20
CA ARG A 374 17.48 8.58 11.84
C ARG A 374 18.36 8.88 13.06
N ASN A 375 19.69 8.87 12.85
CA ASN A 375 20.68 9.31 13.84
C ASN A 375 20.72 10.83 13.97
#